data_AF-A0A0J1BSV9-F1
#
_entry.id   AF-A0A0J1BSV9-F1
#
_cell.length_a   1.000
_cell.length_b   1.000
_cell.length_c   1.000
_cell.angle_alpha   90.00
_cell.angle_beta   90.00
_cell.angle_gamma   90.00
#
_symmetry.space_group_name_H-M   'P 1'
#
loop_
_entity.id
_entity.type
_entity.pdbx_description
1 polymer ?
#
loop_
_entity_poly.entity_id
_entity_poly.type
_entity_poly.pdbx_seq_one_letter_code
_entity_poly.pdbx_strand_id
1 'polypeptide(L)'
;MTEIFVVLTGLVLLLTVGGVLLLGRDRLSAWTAPARDGIRPERAPDAPLVLPEVLTREDVGRIAFSVRRRGYDPGEVHAVLDRLARQLPARDPGPDPARGA
;
A
#
# COMPACT_ATOMS: atom_id res chain seq x y z
N MET A 1 -50.48 -9.53 -8.62
CA MET A 1 -49.23 -9.51 -9.42
C MET A 1 -48.32 -8.35 -8.98
N THR A 2 -48.84 -7.12 -8.84
CA THR A 2 -48.09 -5.93 -8.39
C THR A 2 -47.53 -6.03 -6.97
N GLU A 3 -48.25 -6.63 -6.01
CA GLU A 3 -47.75 -6.85 -4.65
C GLU A 3 -46.47 -7.68 -4.60
N ILE A 4 -46.39 -8.74 -5.43
CA ILE A 4 -45.22 -9.60 -5.48
C ILE A 4 -44.00 -8.81 -5.98
N PHE A 5 -44.17 -7.95 -7.00
CA PHE A 5 -43.10 -7.08 -7.49
C PHE A 5 -42.64 -6.06 -6.45
N VAL A 6 -43.56 -5.46 -5.70
CA VAL A 6 -43.22 -4.49 -4.64
C VAL A 6 -42.42 -5.17 -3.52
N VAL A 7 -42.85 -6.36 -3.08
CA VAL A 7 -42.15 -7.15 -2.05
C VAL A 7 -40.77 -7.59 -2.54
N LEU A 8 -40.65 -8.10 -3.77
CA LEU A 8 -39.37 -8.51 -4.36
C LEU A 8 -38.39 -7.34 -4.48
N THR A 9 -38.87 -6.18 -4.96
CA THR A 9 -38.02 -5.00 -5.13
C THR A 9 -37.55 -4.46 -3.78
N GLY A 10 -38.44 -4.43 -2.78
CA GLY A 10 -38.08 -4.05 -1.40
C GLY A 10 -37.05 -5.01 -0.78
N LEU A 11 -37.23 -6.32 -0.98
CA LEU A 11 -36.30 -7.34 -0.48
C LEU A 11 -34.92 -7.22 -1.14
N VAL A 12 -34.87 -7.07 -2.47
CA VAL A 12 -33.60 -6.88 -3.21
C VAL A 12 -32.91 -5.61 -2.77
N LEU A 13 -33.65 -4.51 -2.57
CA LEU A 13 -33.08 -3.26 -2.06
C LEU A 13 -32.50 -3.46 -0.66
N LEU A 14 -33.23 -4.14 0.24
CA LEU A 14 -32.79 -4.42 1.61
C LEU A 14 -31.52 -5.28 1.63
N LEU A 15 -31.46 -6.32 0.81
CA LEU A 15 -30.28 -7.20 0.68
C LEU A 15 -29.08 -6.47 0.06
N THR A 16 -29.33 -5.57 -0.88
CA THR A 16 -28.27 -4.78 -1.53
C THR A 16 -27.70 -3.75 -0.56
N VAL A 17 -28.56 -2.98 0.10
CA VAL A 17 -28.16 -1.97 1.09
C VAL A 17 -27.51 -2.65 2.31
N GLY A 18 -28.11 -3.71 2.83
CA GLY A 18 -27.58 -4.50 3.94
C GLY A 18 -26.24 -5.15 3.58
N GLY A 19 -26.13 -5.74 2.38
CA GLY A 19 -24.89 -6.31 1.86
C GLY A 19 -23.78 -5.28 1.68
N VAL A 20 -24.08 -4.10 1.13
CA VAL A 20 -23.12 -3.01 0.98
C VAL A 20 -22.70 -2.43 2.34
N LEU A 21 -23.61 -2.33 3.30
CA LEU A 21 -23.28 -1.91 4.68
C LEU A 21 -22.44 -2.96 5.42
N LEU A 22 -22.72 -4.25 5.27
CA LEU A 22 -21.92 -5.34 5.85
C LEU A 22 -20.53 -5.45 5.20
N LEU A 23 -20.46 -5.42 3.87
CA LEU A 23 -19.20 -5.53 3.11
C LEU A 23 -18.37 -4.23 3.19
N GLY A 24 -19.02 -3.09 3.31
CA GLY A 24 -18.39 -1.78 3.51
C GLY A 24 -17.91 -1.56 4.94
N ARG A 25 -18.52 -2.20 5.95
CA ARG A 25 -18.09 -2.13 7.34
C ARG A 25 -16.68 -2.71 7.53
N ASP A 26 -16.32 -3.78 6.82
CA ASP A 26 -14.96 -4.35 6.87
C ASP A 26 -13.91 -3.38 6.29
N ARG A 27 -14.23 -2.69 5.19
CA ARG A 27 -13.37 -1.65 4.61
C ARG A 27 -13.28 -0.38 5.46
N LEU A 28 -14.36 0.02 6.13
CA LEU A 28 -14.39 1.16 7.06
C LEU A 28 -13.69 0.84 8.39
N SER A 29 -13.71 -0.41 8.84
CA SER A 29 -12.97 -0.86 10.02
C SER A 29 -11.45 -0.78 9.80
N ALA A 30 -10.98 -1.05 8.58
CA ALA A 30 -9.58 -0.86 8.20
C ALA A 30 -9.15 0.62 8.20
N TRP A 31 -10.08 1.56 8.00
CA TRP A 31 -9.82 3.01 8.04
C TRP A 31 -9.90 3.61 9.45
N THR A 32 -10.59 2.95 10.38
CA THR A 32 -10.80 3.45 11.75
C THR A 32 -10.06 2.66 12.81
N ALA A 33 -9.54 1.49 12.50
CA ALA A 33 -8.54 0.84 13.33
C ALA A 33 -7.29 1.72 13.33
N PRO A 34 -6.89 2.33 14.47
CA PRO A 34 -5.58 2.93 14.55
C PRO A 34 -4.60 1.79 14.31
N ALA A 35 -3.85 1.87 13.20
CA ALA A 35 -2.81 0.92 12.87
C ALA A 35 -1.89 0.80 14.09
N ARG A 36 -2.03 -0.30 14.84
CA ARG A 36 -1.13 -0.71 15.91
C ARG A 36 0.07 -1.47 15.36
N ASP A 37 0.52 -1.11 14.16
CA ASP A 37 1.75 -1.64 13.56
C ASP A 37 2.58 -0.49 13.00
N GLY A 38 3.56 -0.06 13.80
CA GLY A 38 4.91 0.23 13.34
C GLY A 38 5.19 1.43 12.43
N ILE A 39 4.21 2.04 11.76
CA ILE A 39 4.46 3.22 10.91
C ILE A 39 4.57 4.45 11.82
N ARG A 40 5.73 4.61 12.47
CA ARG A 40 6.14 5.92 12.95
C ARG A 40 6.36 6.75 11.68
N PRO A 41 5.67 7.87 11.46
CA PRO A 41 6.01 8.81 10.40
C PRO A 41 7.31 9.51 10.81
N GLU A 42 8.40 8.75 10.88
CA GLU A 42 9.74 9.28 10.86
C GLU A 42 9.81 10.09 9.58
N ARG A 43 10.02 11.40 9.73
CA ARG A 43 10.07 12.34 8.61
C ARG A 43 11.00 11.74 7.56
N ALA A 44 10.50 11.53 6.34
CA ALA A 44 11.34 11.12 5.23
C ALA A 44 12.59 12.03 5.21
N PRO A 45 13.80 11.48 5.03
CA PRO A 45 15.02 12.28 5.06
C PRO A 45 14.84 13.49 4.13
N ASP A 46 15.17 14.69 4.61
CA ASP A 46 15.09 15.92 3.78
C ASP A 46 16.12 15.89 2.62
N ALA A 47 16.98 14.88 2.59
CA ALA A 47 17.94 14.64 1.53
C ALA A 47 17.24 14.24 0.22
N PRO A 48 17.59 14.85 -0.92
CA PRO A 48 17.12 14.43 -2.23
C PRO A 48 17.41 12.95 -2.47
N LEU A 49 16.42 12.21 -3.00
CA LEU A 49 16.63 10.85 -3.48
C LEU A 49 17.57 10.90 -4.69
N VAL A 50 18.86 10.64 -4.46
CA VAL A 50 19.84 10.45 -5.54
C VAL A 50 19.85 8.97 -5.89
N LEU A 51 19.19 8.63 -7.01
CA LEU A 51 19.19 7.28 -7.54
C LEU A 51 20.44 7.07 -8.40
N PRO A 52 21.13 5.93 -8.27
CA PRO A 52 22.23 5.57 -9.14
C PRO A 52 21.75 5.30 -10.58
N GLU A 53 22.65 5.40 -11.55
CA GLU A 53 22.41 5.08 -12.97
C GLU A 53 21.84 3.65 -13.14
N VAL A 54 22.34 2.72 -12.33
CA VAL A 54 21.88 1.33 -12.28
C VAL A 54 21.16 1.10 -10.96
N LEU A 55 19.83 0.97 -11.03
CA LEU A 55 18.98 0.75 -9.88
C LEU A 55 19.12 -0.70 -9.38
N THR A 56 19.27 -0.87 -8.07
CA THR A 56 19.33 -2.19 -7.40
C THR A 56 18.13 -2.42 -6.49
N ARG A 57 17.91 -3.68 -6.09
CA ARG A 57 16.88 -4.05 -5.11
C ARG A 57 17.00 -3.23 -3.81
N GLU A 58 18.21 -3.04 -3.32
CA GLU A 58 18.52 -2.33 -2.08
C GLU A 58 18.23 -0.83 -2.21
N ASP A 59 18.36 -0.27 -3.43
CA ASP A 59 18.02 1.13 -3.66
C ASP A 59 16.52 1.37 -3.52
N VAL A 60 15.69 0.46 -4.02
CA VAL A 60 14.22 0.55 -3.89
C VAL A 60 13.78 0.50 -2.43
N GLY A 61 14.40 -0.37 -1.61
CA GLY A 61 14.10 -0.49 -0.19
C GLY A 61 14.45 0.75 0.65
N ARG A 62 15.30 1.64 0.12
CA ARG A 62 15.69 2.90 0.78
C ARG A 62 14.83 4.09 0.39
N ILE A 63 13.91 3.94 -0.57
CA ILE A 63 13.03 5.01 -1.02
C ILE A 63 12.01 5.30 0.09
N ALA A 64 11.95 6.56 0.52
CA ALA A 64 10.97 7.05 1.47
C ALA A 64 10.08 8.11 0.83
N PHE A 65 8.78 8.05 1.11
CA PHE A 65 7.79 9.01 0.63
C PHE A 65 7.20 9.80 1.78
N SER A 66 6.97 11.09 1.56
CA SER A 66 6.19 11.89 2.50
C SER A 66 4.69 11.58 2.35
N VAL A 67 4.01 11.41 3.48
CA VAL A 67 2.55 11.15 3.49
C VAL A 67 1.80 12.48 3.47
N ARG A 68 0.74 12.56 2.64
CA ARG A 68 -0.16 13.71 2.51
C ARG A 68 -1.61 13.25 2.67
N ARG A 69 -2.49 14.15 3.16
CA ARG A 69 -3.92 13.88 3.38
C ARG A 69 -4.68 13.38 2.13
N ARG A 70 -4.18 13.69 0.94
CA ARG A 70 -4.69 13.21 -0.33
C ARG A 70 -3.48 12.77 -1.15
N GLY A 71 -3.28 11.45 -1.22
CA GLY A 71 -2.13 10.82 -1.84
C GLY A 71 -2.43 9.35 -2.13
N TYR A 72 -1.45 8.63 -2.67
CA TYR A 72 -1.58 7.20 -2.89
C TYR A 72 -1.65 6.45 -1.55
N ASP A 73 -2.37 5.33 -1.53
CA ASP A 73 -2.40 4.45 -0.38
C ASP A 73 -0.98 3.89 -0.10
N PRO A 74 -0.46 4.04 1.13
CA PRO A 74 0.89 3.57 1.45
C PRO A 74 1.08 2.07 1.22
N GLY A 75 0.06 1.25 1.51
CA GLY A 75 0.12 -0.19 1.32
C GLY A 75 0.21 -0.58 -0.15
N GLU A 76 -0.59 0.06 -1.01
CA GLU A 76 -0.51 -0.14 -2.46
C GLU A 76 0.85 0.28 -3.04
N VAL A 77 1.40 1.42 -2.58
CA VAL A 77 2.74 1.86 -3.00
C VAL A 77 3.80 0.83 -2.61
N HIS A 78 3.78 0.33 -1.37
CA HIS A 78 4.73 -0.70 -0.92
C HIS A 78 4.61 -1.99 -1.73
N ALA A 79 3.39 -2.43 -2.04
CA ALA A 79 3.17 -3.63 -2.86
C ALA A 79 3.76 -3.51 -4.28
N VAL A 80 3.66 -2.31 -4.88
CA VAL A 80 4.26 -2.02 -6.19
C VAL A 80 5.79 -1.99 -6.09
N LEU A 81 6.35 -1.34 -5.07
CA LEU A 81 7.80 -1.28 -4.85
C LEU A 81 8.38 -2.66 -4.60
N ASP A 82 7.70 -3.52 -3.84
CA ASP A 82 8.08 -4.91 -3.62
C ASP A 82 8.11 -5.71 -4.93
N ARG A 83 7.13 -5.48 -5.81
CA ARG A 83 7.11 -6.11 -7.13
C ARG A 83 8.29 -5.64 -7.98
N LEU A 84 8.61 -4.34 -7.94
CA LEU A 84 9.73 -3.77 -8.66
C LEU A 84 11.08 -4.29 -8.12
N ALA A 85 11.23 -4.35 -6.80
CA ALA A 85 12.43 -4.85 -6.13
C ALA A 85 12.74 -6.31 -6.49
N ARG A 86 11.70 -7.13 -6.77
CA ARG A 86 11.87 -8.50 -7.26
C ARG A 86 12.38 -8.60 -8.69
N GLN A 87 12.18 -7.56 -9.51
CA GLN A 87 12.63 -7.51 -10.90
C GLN A 87 14.05 -6.94 -11.05
N LEU A 88 14.56 -6.26 -10.01
CA LEU A 88 15.87 -5.64 -10.01
C LEU A 88 16.96 -6.60 -9.55
N PRO A 89 18.19 -6.47 -10.09
CA PRO A 89 19.34 -7.21 -9.59
C PRO A 89 19.63 -6.79 -8.14
N ALA A 90 20.16 -7.74 -7.37
CA ALA A 90 20.80 -7.41 -6.10
C ALA A 90 22.06 -6.58 -6.39
N ARG A 91 22.41 -5.69 -5.46
CA ARG A 91 23.67 -4.95 -5.55
C ARG A 91 24.84 -5.93 -5.56
N ASP A 92 25.67 -5.84 -6.60
CA ASP A 92 26.94 -6.57 -6.59
C ASP A 92 27.77 -6.07 -5.40
N PRO A 93 28.23 -6.96 -4.50
CA PRO A 93 29.25 -6.60 -3.54
C PRO A 93 30.52 -6.34 -4.35
N GLY A 94 30.75 -5.06 -4.70
CA GLY A 94 32.00 -4.63 -5.30
C GLY A 94 33.20 -5.11 -4.45
N PRO A 95 34.39 -5.21 -5.05
CA PRO A 95 35.57 -5.77 -4.38
C PRO A 95 35.78 -5.07 -3.03
N ASP A 96 35.67 -5.85 -1.96
CA ASP A 96 35.89 -5.38 -0.59
C ASP A 96 37.31 -4.82 -0.48
N PRO A 97 37.48 -3.49 -0.28
CA PRO A 97 38.81 -2.88 -0.20
C PRO A 97 39.62 -3.40 1.00
N ALA A 98 39.00 -4.08 1.96
CA ALA A 98 39.66 -4.64 3.12
C ALA A 98 40.39 -5.97 2.85
N ARG A 99 40.20 -6.61 1.67
CA ARG A 99 40.74 -7.95 1.38
C ARG A 99 42.06 -7.96 0.60
N GLY A 100 42.69 -6.80 0.41
CA GLY A 100 43.88 -6.62 -0.43
C GLY A 100 45.05 -5.90 0.25
N ALA A 101 45.28 -6.16 1.54
CA ALA A 101 46.45 -5.69 2.29
C ALA A 101 47.26 -6.86 2.84
#